data_AF-X1THU3-F1
#
_entry.id   AF-X1THU3-F1
#
_cell.length_a   1.000
_cell.length_b   1.000
_cell.length_c   1.000
_cell.angle_alpha   90.00
_cell.angle_beta   90.00
_cell.angle_gamma   90.00
#
_symmetry.space_group_name_H-M   'P 1'
#
loop_
_entity.id
_entity.type
_entity.pdbx_description
1 polymer ?
#
loop_
_entity_poly.entity_id
_entity_poly.type
_entity_poly.pdbx_seq_one_letter_code
_entity_poly.pdbx_strand_id
1 'polypeptide(L)'
;MAQKLGRIRKVDLRNIWKKEDKEFTPWLKENIESLSEKLGIEIIDIQTEENIGDFKLDIIGKDANSNKFIAVENQLELTDHTHLGQLITYSAGINAGIIVWIAKELREEHIRALEWLNENSIPDILFFGVEVHVISIDDSSPAVDFRVIVKPNDWERNVRSSTTKSETGSNYANFYSQLVNFYSGVNSDFKKVKAQPQSWLQFGAGKSGLYFGWGFRMGNRFIFSFLCFFIPFPQPKQS
;
A
#
# COMPACT_ATOMS: atom_id res chain seq x y z
N MET A 1 15.64 -31.25 14.83
CA MET A 1 14.21 -31.42 14.51
C MET A 1 13.89 -30.55 13.31
N ALA A 2 13.20 -31.07 12.29
CA ALA A 2 12.78 -30.28 11.14
C ALA A 2 11.69 -29.28 11.58
N GLN A 3 11.86 -28.00 11.24
CA GLN A 3 10.91 -26.95 11.60
C GLN A 3 9.65 -27.11 10.72
N LYS A 4 8.46 -27.20 11.34
CA LYS A 4 7.19 -27.33 10.62
C LYS A 4 6.82 -25.98 10.00
N LEU A 5 6.67 -25.95 8.68
CA LEU A 5 6.23 -24.76 7.95
C LEU A 5 4.69 -24.73 7.85
N GLY A 6 4.10 -23.56 8.07
CA GLY A 6 2.66 -23.34 7.91
C GLY A 6 2.25 -23.17 6.45
N ARG A 7 0.96 -23.35 6.16
CA ARG A 7 0.40 -23.24 4.80
C ARG A 7 -0.33 -21.92 4.62
N ILE A 8 0.02 -21.19 3.57
CA ILE A 8 -0.72 -20.00 3.16
C ILE A 8 -2.07 -20.43 2.60
N ARG A 9 -3.15 -19.82 3.10
CA ARG A 9 -4.51 -20.00 2.61
C ARG A 9 -5.03 -18.66 2.10
N LYS A 10 -5.64 -18.65 0.92
CA LYS A 10 -6.43 -17.50 0.45
C LYS A 10 -7.79 -17.54 1.14
N VAL A 11 -8.21 -16.39 1.66
CA VAL A 11 -9.53 -16.20 2.25
C VAL A 11 -10.33 -15.32 1.30
N ASP A 12 -11.58 -15.70 1.02
CA ASP A 12 -12.46 -14.86 0.20
C ASP A 12 -12.74 -13.54 0.92
N LEU A 13 -12.64 -12.42 0.20
CA LEU A 13 -12.88 -11.09 0.75
C LEU A 13 -14.29 -10.96 1.33
N ARG A 14 -15.30 -11.61 0.72
CA ARG A 14 -16.70 -11.59 1.19
C ARG A 14 -16.91 -12.29 2.53
N ASN A 15 -15.96 -13.11 2.97
CA ASN A 15 -15.98 -13.69 4.31
C ASN A 15 -15.56 -12.68 5.39
N ILE A 16 -14.80 -11.64 5.01
CA ILE A 16 -14.32 -10.58 5.91
C ILE A 16 -15.22 -9.35 5.81
N TRP A 17 -15.52 -8.91 4.59
CA TRP A 17 -16.36 -7.74 4.31
C TRP A 17 -17.51 -8.15 3.41
N LYS A 18 -18.73 -8.08 3.94
CA LYS A 18 -19.95 -8.37 3.17
C LYS A 18 -20.32 -7.22 2.24
N LYS A 19 -20.01 -5.97 2.61
CA LYS A 19 -20.36 -4.76 1.84
C LYS A 19 -19.16 -3.82 1.71
N GLU A 20 -18.99 -3.24 0.52
CA GLU A 20 -17.91 -2.29 0.22
C GLU A 20 -18.07 -1.02 1.06
N ASP A 21 -19.16 -0.29 0.82
CA ASP A 21 -19.49 1.01 1.43
C ASP A 21 -19.47 0.99 2.97
N LYS A 22 -19.95 -0.09 3.58
CA LYS A 22 -20.16 -0.18 5.04
C LYS A 22 -19.06 -0.91 5.80
N GLU A 23 -18.23 -1.69 5.12
CA GLU A 23 -17.26 -2.54 5.81
C GLU A 23 -15.85 -2.39 5.21
N PHE A 24 -15.69 -2.54 3.89
CA PHE A 24 -14.36 -2.44 3.28
C PHE A 24 -13.83 -1.01 3.20
N THR A 25 -14.63 -0.04 2.71
CA THR A 25 -14.21 1.37 2.60
C THR A 25 -13.83 1.96 3.97
N PRO A 26 -14.62 1.77 5.05
CA PRO A 26 -14.23 2.22 6.39
C PRO A 26 -12.96 1.51 6.90
N TRP A 27 -12.84 0.19 6.69
CA TRP A 27 -11.63 -0.54 7.08
C TRP A 27 -10.39 -0.04 6.33
N LEU A 28 -10.52 0.22 5.02
CA LEU A 28 -9.44 0.72 4.18
C LEU A 28 -9.00 2.10 4.65
N LYS A 29 -9.94 2.99 4.97
CA LYS A 29 -9.64 4.30 5.57
C LYS A 29 -8.79 4.18 6.84
N GLU A 30 -9.16 3.28 7.74
CA GLU A 30 -8.45 3.06 9.01
C GLU A 30 -7.09 2.37 8.85
N ASN A 31 -6.87 1.69 7.72
CA ASN A 31 -5.67 0.90 7.43
C ASN A 31 -4.94 1.35 6.16
N ILE A 32 -5.17 2.60 5.75
CA ILE A 32 -4.66 3.20 4.52
C ILE A 32 -3.13 3.19 4.42
N GLU A 33 -2.44 3.09 5.55
CA GLU A 33 -1.00 2.95 5.61
C GLU A 33 -0.52 1.67 4.95
N SER A 34 -1.29 0.58 5.07
CA SER A 34 -0.94 -0.68 4.39
C SER A 34 -0.95 -0.53 2.87
N LEU A 35 -1.83 0.35 2.35
CA LEU A 35 -1.83 0.73 0.94
C LEU A 35 -0.68 1.71 0.64
N SER A 36 -0.48 2.71 1.51
CA SER A 36 0.59 3.73 1.41
C SER A 36 1.98 3.09 1.30
N GLU A 37 2.27 2.10 2.14
CA GLU A 37 3.51 1.32 2.13
C GLU A 37 3.73 0.60 0.79
N LYS A 38 2.65 0.05 0.23
CA LYS A 38 2.68 -0.74 -1.01
C LYS A 38 2.82 0.16 -2.24
N LEU A 39 2.21 1.34 -2.20
CA LEU A 39 2.34 2.36 -3.23
C LEU A 39 3.66 3.14 -3.12
N GLY A 40 4.26 3.23 -1.92
CA GLY A 40 5.36 4.15 -1.64
C GLY A 40 4.92 5.62 -1.60
N ILE A 41 3.65 5.88 -1.24
CA ILE A 41 3.05 7.22 -1.15
C ILE A 41 2.55 7.38 0.27
N GLU A 42 2.90 8.47 0.95
CA GLU A 42 2.33 8.78 2.26
C GLU A 42 0.98 9.50 2.06
N ILE A 43 -0.12 8.77 2.27
CA ILE A 43 -1.48 9.29 2.11
C ILE A 43 -1.93 9.96 3.42
N ILE A 44 -2.24 11.25 3.37
CA ILE A 44 -2.70 12.07 4.50
C ILE A 44 -4.04 12.75 4.19
N ASP A 45 -4.60 13.49 5.17
CA ASP A 45 -5.85 14.27 5.04
C ASP A 45 -7.04 13.45 4.50
N ILE A 46 -7.20 12.23 5.00
CA ILE A 46 -8.12 11.26 4.43
C ILE A 46 -9.57 11.59 4.78
N GLN A 47 -10.38 11.68 3.73
CA GLN A 47 -11.81 11.86 3.79
C GLN A 47 -12.49 10.68 3.10
N THR A 48 -13.66 10.32 3.64
CA THR A 48 -14.57 9.35 3.04
C THR A 48 -15.87 10.07 2.79
N GLU A 49 -16.55 9.76 1.69
CA GLU A 49 -17.91 10.25 1.44
C GLU A 49 -18.05 11.76 1.15
N GLU A 50 -17.11 12.34 0.38
CA GLU A 50 -17.35 13.67 -0.20
C GLU A 50 -18.30 13.51 -1.41
N ASN A 51 -19.51 14.05 -1.31
CA ASN A 51 -20.44 14.12 -2.44
C ASN A 51 -19.91 15.16 -3.44
N ILE A 52 -19.59 14.72 -4.66
CA ILE A 52 -19.28 15.62 -5.78
C ILE A 52 -20.45 15.50 -6.76
N GLY A 53 -21.51 16.26 -6.51
CA GLY A 53 -22.78 16.11 -7.23
C GLY A 53 -23.55 14.87 -6.76
N ASP A 54 -24.00 14.04 -7.70
CA ASP A 54 -24.85 12.85 -7.45
C ASP A 54 -24.06 11.55 -7.17
N PHE A 55 -22.73 11.64 -7.09
CA PHE A 55 -21.86 10.49 -7.01
C PHE A 55 -20.70 10.71 -6.03
N LYS A 56 -20.03 9.60 -5.69
CA LYS A 56 -19.21 9.47 -4.49
C LYS A 56 -17.95 8.66 -4.79
N LEU A 57 -16.78 9.29 -4.63
CA LEU A 57 -15.52 8.55 -4.48
C LEU A 57 -15.49 7.89 -3.10
N ASP A 58 -14.97 6.68 -3.03
CA ASP A 58 -14.84 5.96 -1.77
C ASP A 58 -13.93 6.71 -0.78
N ILE A 59 -12.72 7.06 -1.23
CA ILE A 59 -11.71 7.74 -0.40
C ILE A 59 -11.02 8.85 -1.20
N ILE A 60 -10.84 10.00 -0.55
CA ILE A 60 -9.99 11.10 -1.01
C ILE A 60 -8.90 11.33 0.03
N GLY A 61 -7.67 11.56 -0.42
CA GLY A 61 -6.56 11.96 0.43
C GLY A 61 -5.61 12.89 -0.28
N LYS A 62 -4.42 13.09 0.29
CA LYS A 62 -3.32 13.84 -0.33
C LYS A 62 -2.00 13.11 -0.17
N ASP A 63 -1.12 13.26 -1.14
CA ASP A 63 0.28 12.86 -0.97
C ASP A 63 1.00 13.87 -0.08
N ALA A 64 1.59 13.40 1.02
CA ALA A 64 2.32 14.26 1.96
C ALA A 64 3.53 14.98 1.33
N ASN A 65 4.09 14.46 0.24
CA ASN A 65 5.26 15.06 -0.41
C ASN A 65 4.88 16.15 -1.42
N SER A 66 3.97 15.85 -2.34
CA SER A 66 3.59 16.76 -3.43
C SER A 66 2.33 17.57 -3.14
N ASN A 67 1.59 17.25 -2.06
CA ASN A 67 0.28 17.82 -1.73
C ASN A 67 -0.78 17.61 -2.83
N LYS A 68 -0.54 16.71 -3.79
CA LYS A 68 -1.50 16.33 -4.83
C LYS A 68 -2.64 15.54 -4.21
N PHE A 69 -3.86 15.77 -4.71
CA PHE A 69 -5.01 14.96 -4.35
C PHE A 69 -4.86 13.52 -4.84
N ILE A 70 -5.28 12.59 -3.99
CA ILE A 70 -5.33 11.15 -4.24
C ILE A 70 -6.79 10.74 -4.25
N ALA A 71 -7.26 10.20 -5.37
CA ALA A 71 -8.56 9.55 -5.47
C ALA A 71 -8.37 8.03 -5.36
N VAL A 72 -9.17 7.39 -4.51
CA VAL A 72 -9.16 5.94 -4.34
C VAL A 72 -10.58 5.40 -4.51
N GLU A 73 -10.72 4.42 -5.40
CA GLU A 73 -11.94 3.65 -5.62
C GLU A 73 -11.69 2.20 -5.25
N ASN A 74 -12.61 1.56 -4.51
CA ASN A 74 -12.42 0.21 -4.03
C ASN A 74 -13.62 -0.72 -4.28
N GLN A 75 -13.36 -1.93 -4.76
CA GLN A 75 -14.39 -2.96 -4.93
C GLN A 75 -13.92 -4.33 -4.44
N LEU A 76 -14.84 -5.16 -3.99
CA LEU A 76 -14.64 -6.53 -3.49
C LEU A 76 -14.82 -7.59 -4.59
N GLU A 77 -15.15 -7.17 -5.81
CA GLU A 77 -15.32 -8.02 -6.99
C GLU A 77 -14.25 -7.74 -8.06
N LEU A 78 -14.39 -8.42 -9.19
CA LEU A 78 -13.64 -8.15 -10.41
C LEU A 78 -14.02 -6.76 -10.93
N THR A 79 -13.01 -5.97 -11.34
CA THR A 79 -13.23 -4.64 -11.95
C THR A 79 -14.30 -4.61 -13.05
N ASP A 80 -15.04 -3.50 -13.16
CA ASP A 80 -16.01 -3.24 -14.22
C ASP A 80 -15.87 -1.81 -14.81
N HIS A 81 -16.55 -1.58 -15.94
CA HIS A 81 -16.51 -0.30 -16.63
C HIS A 81 -17.21 0.84 -15.88
N THR A 82 -18.17 0.52 -15.01
CA THR A 82 -18.91 1.52 -14.21
C THR A 82 -17.93 2.19 -13.25
N HIS A 83 -17.22 1.39 -12.46
CA HIS A 83 -16.24 1.90 -11.50
C HIS A 83 -15.06 2.58 -12.19
N LEU A 84 -14.61 2.10 -13.36
CA LEU A 84 -13.58 2.81 -14.14
C LEU A 84 -14.05 4.21 -14.58
N GLY A 85 -15.26 4.32 -15.10
CA GLY A 85 -15.84 5.59 -15.52
C GLY A 85 -15.99 6.56 -14.34
N GLN A 86 -16.45 6.06 -13.20
CA GLN A 86 -16.56 6.80 -11.95
C GLN A 86 -15.19 7.31 -11.49
N LEU A 87 -14.20 6.42 -11.37
CA LEU A 87 -12.84 6.75 -10.98
C LEU A 87 -12.27 7.90 -11.82
N ILE A 88 -12.35 7.82 -13.15
CA ILE A 88 -11.84 8.85 -14.05
C ILE A 88 -12.61 10.17 -13.87
N THR A 89 -13.94 10.11 -13.85
CA THR A 89 -14.80 11.30 -13.80
C THR A 89 -14.59 12.11 -12.52
N TYR A 90 -14.56 11.45 -11.35
CA TYR A 90 -14.37 12.16 -10.08
C TYR A 90 -12.94 12.59 -9.85
N SER A 91 -11.97 11.80 -10.30
CA SER A 91 -10.56 12.21 -10.27
C SER A 91 -10.37 13.53 -11.02
N ALA A 92 -11.03 13.69 -12.18
CA ALA A 92 -11.03 14.97 -12.89
C ALA A 92 -11.73 16.08 -12.09
N GLY A 93 -12.86 15.78 -11.44
CA GLY A 93 -13.63 16.74 -10.63
C GLY A 93 -12.87 17.35 -9.46
N ILE A 94 -12.00 16.58 -8.80
CA ILE A 94 -11.14 17.07 -7.69
C ILE A 94 -9.72 17.45 -8.13
N ASN A 95 -9.43 17.37 -9.43
CA ASN A 95 -8.08 17.53 -9.97
C ASN A 95 -7.05 16.61 -9.27
N ALA A 96 -7.39 15.32 -9.15
CA ALA A 96 -6.53 14.31 -8.56
C ALA A 96 -5.27 14.12 -9.41
N GLY A 97 -4.11 14.17 -8.76
CA GLY A 97 -2.83 13.87 -9.40
C GLY A 97 -2.44 12.40 -9.27
N ILE A 98 -3.05 11.67 -8.33
CA ILE A 98 -2.83 10.24 -8.12
C ILE A 98 -4.20 9.57 -8.01
N ILE A 99 -4.37 8.49 -8.78
CA ILE A 99 -5.61 7.75 -8.91
C ILE A 99 -5.30 6.29 -8.60
N VAL A 100 -6.01 5.70 -7.64
CA VAL A 100 -5.78 4.32 -7.20
C VAL A 100 -7.07 3.52 -7.32
N TRP A 101 -7.04 2.46 -8.12
CA TRP A 101 -8.16 1.53 -8.22
C TRP A 101 -7.84 0.22 -7.53
N ILE A 102 -8.62 -0.12 -6.50
CA ILE A 102 -8.45 -1.34 -5.70
C ILE A 102 -9.58 -2.31 -6.04
N ALA A 103 -9.24 -3.56 -6.35
CA ALA A 103 -10.22 -4.60 -6.64
C ALA A 103 -9.80 -5.97 -6.12
N LYS A 104 -10.71 -6.94 -6.07
CA LYS A 104 -10.33 -8.35 -5.84
C LYS A 104 -9.38 -8.85 -6.93
N GLU A 105 -9.68 -8.46 -8.16
CA GLU A 105 -8.94 -8.81 -9.37
C GLU A 105 -9.15 -7.70 -10.41
N LEU A 106 -8.08 -7.35 -11.13
CA LEU A 106 -8.16 -6.42 -12.26
C LEU A 106 -8.32 -7.20 -13.56
N ARG A 107 -9.29 -6.85 -14.39
CA ARG A 107 -9.42 -7.45 -15.72
C ARG A 107 -8.28 -6.99 -16.62
N GLU A 108 -7.88 -7.84 -17.56
CA GLU A 108 -6.82 -7.50 -18.52
C GLU A 108 -7.12 -6.21 -19.31
N GLU A 109 -8.37 -6.01 -19.74
CA GLU A 109 -8.76 -4.79 -20.44
C GLU A 109 -8.62 -3.52 -19.58
N HIS A 110 -8.86 -3.63 -18.28
CA HIS A 110 -8.71 -2.52 -17.34
C HIS A 110 -7.25 -2.27 -16.99
N ILE A 111 -6.44 -3.32 -16.87
CA ILE A 111 -4.98 -3.20 -16.75
C ILE A 111 -4.44 -2.40 -17.93
N ARG A 112 -4.76 -2.83 -19.16
CA ARG A 112 -4.32 -2.14 -20.39
C ARG A 112 -4.83 -0.70 -20.47
N ALA A 113 -6.05 -0.43 -20.01
CA ALA A 113 -6.60 0.92 -19.96
C ALA A 113 -5.80 1.82 -19.00
N LEU A 114 -5.49 1.34 -17.78
CA LEU A 114 -4.68 2.10 -16.81
C LEU A 114 -3.24 2.31 -17.30
N GLU A 115 -2.64 1.32 -17.95
CA GLU A 115 -1.32 1.43 -18.59
C GLU A 115 -1.34 2.48 -19.71
N TRP A 116 -2.30 2.39 -20.62
CA TRP A 116 -2.47 3.37 -21.69
C TRP A 116 -2.68 4.79 -21.15
N LEU A 117 -3.45 4.94 -20.06
CA LEU A 117 -3.60 6.23 -19.39
C LEU A 117 -2.26 6.73 -18.83
N ASN A 118 -1.48 5.90 -18.15
CA ASN A 118 -0.16 6.32 -17.67
C ASN A 118 0.82 6.73 -18.79
N GLU A 119 0.71 6.12 -19.97
CA GLU A 119 1.55 6.45 -21.13
C GLU A 119 1.13 7.74 -21.85
N ASN A 120 -0.17 8.07 -21.82
CA ASN A 120 -0.76 9.13 -22.64
C ASN A 120 -1.36 10.30 -21.83
N SER A 121 -1.25 10.26 -20.50
CA SER A 121 -1.71 11.34 -19.62
C SER A 121 -0.71 12.49 -19.55
N ILE A 122 -1.18 13.64 -19.08
CA ILE A 122 -0.33 14.77 -18.70
C ILE A 122 0.68 14.25 -17.65
N PRO A 123 1.97 14.65 -17.70
CA PRO A 123 3.07 14.10 -16.87
C PRO A 123 2.86 14.08 -15.34
N ASP A 124 1.75 14.62 -14.85
CA ASP A 124 1.45 14.81 -13.43
C ASP A 124 0.28 13.97 -12.90
N ILE A 125 -0.37 13.17 -13.76
CA ILE A 125 -1.48 12.29 -13.38
C ILE A 125 -1.00 10.83 -13.38
N LEU A 126 -1.15 10.17 -12.24
CA LEU A 126 -0.59 8.84 -11.99
C LEU A 126 -1.71 7.84 -11.67
N PHE A 127 -1.83 6.78 -12.48
CA PHE A 127 -2.81 5.73 -12.28
C PHE A 127 -2.18 4.47 -11.68
N PHE A 128 -2.82 3.93 -10.65
CA PHE A 128 -2.45 2.69 -10.00
C PHE A 128 -3.61 1.70 -10.05
N GLY A 129 -3.28 0.45 -10.37
CA GLY A 129 -4.18 -0.70 -10.26
C GLY A 129 -3.66 -1.63 -9.17
N VAL A 130 -4.49 -1.90 -8.17
CA VAL A 130 -4.12 -2.68 -6.98
C VAL A 130 -5.11 -3.81 -6.77
N GLU A 131 -4.58 -5.01 -6.55
CA GLU A 131 -5.38 -6.14 -6.12
C GLU A 131 -5.33 -6.30 -4.60
N VAL A 132 -6.49 -6.40 -3.96
CA VAL A 132 -6.62 -6.72 -2.54
C VAL A 132 -6.84 -8.22 -2.34
N HIS A 133 -6.01 -8.82 -1.53
CA HIS A 133 -6.12 -10.21 -1.13
C HIS A 133 -6.22 -10.33 0.39
N VAL A 134 -6.85 -11.39 0.87
CA VAL A 134 -6.77 -11.79 2.28
C VAL A 134 -6.10 -13.16 2.35
N ILE A 135 -5.08 -13.26 3.19
CA ILE A 135 -4.31 -14.48 3.40
C ILE A 135 -4.28 -14.85 4.89
N SER A 136 -4.23 -16.14 5.21
CA SER A 136 -3.92 -16.62 6.56
C SER A 136 -2.82 -17.69 6.49
N ILE A 137 -2.09 -17.87 7.59
CA ILE A 137 -1.13 -18.96 7.74
C ILE A 137 -1.75 -19.97 8.69
N ASP A 138 -2.06 -21.15 8.17
CA ASP A 138 -2.84 -22.18 8.87
C ASP A 138 -4.13 -21.59 9.46
N ASP A 139 -4.21 -21.50 10.79
CA ASP A 139 -5.38 -21.02 11.54
C ASP A 139 -5.10 -19.65 12.21
N SER A 140 -4.13 -18.89 11.69
CA SER A 140 -3.86 -17.52 12.13
C SER A 140 -5.01 -16.58 11.77
N SER A 141 -5.03 -15.42 12.43
CA SER A 141 -5.87 -14.31 11.97
C SER A 141 -5.55 -13.95 10.51
N PRO A 142 -6.58 -13.63 9.70
CA PRO A 142 -6.38 -13.21 8.32
C PRO A 142 -5.64 -11.86 8.26
N ALA A 143 -4.81 -11.70 7.24
CA ALA A 143 -4.05 -10.50 6.95
C ALA A 143 -4.33 -10.04 5.51
N VAL A 144 -4.40 -8.72 5.32
CA VAL A 144 -4.63 -8.11 4.02
C VAL A 144 -3.29 -7.96 3.29
N ASP A 145 -3.28 -8.36 2.02
CA ASP A 145 -2.14 -8.23 1.12
C ASP A 145 -2.56 -7.43 -0.12
N PHE A 146 -2.11 -6.18 -0.21
CA PHE A 146 -2.24 -5.38 -1.42
C PHE A 146 -1.11 -5.71 -2.39
N ARG A 147 -1.46 -5.85 -3.67
CA ARG A 147 -0.52 -6.08 -4.77
C ARG A 147 -0.71 -5.03 -5.83
N VAL A 148 0.32 -4.24 -6.08
CA VAL A 148 0.30 -3.23 -7.14
C VAL A 148 0.57 -3.95 -8.47
N ILE A 149 -0.45 -4.02 -9.31
CA ILE A 149 -0.41 -4.66 -10.62
C ILE A 149 -0.06 -3.63 -11.70
N VAL A 150 -0.70 -2.46 -11.64
CA VAL A 150 -0.41 -1.33 -12.54
C VAL A 150 0.15 -0.17 -11.72
N LYS A 151 1.22 0.44 -12.22
CA LYS A 151 1.83 1.65 -11.66
C LYS A 151 2.43 2.49 -12.79
N PRO A 152 2.64 3.80 -12.60
CA PRO A 152 3.30 4.65 -13.59
C PRO A 152 4.74 4.20 -13.86
N ASN A 153 5.20 4.43 -15.09
CA ASN A 153 6.59 4.22 -15.48
C ASN A 153 7.53 5.08 -14.61
N ASP A 154 8.69 4.54 -14.24
CA ASP A 154 9.71 5.21 -13.41
C ASP A 154 9.29 5.62 -11.98
N TRP A 155 8.11 5.21 -11.54
CA TRP A 155 7.59 5.51 -10.20
C TRP A 155 8.58 5.16 -9.07
N GLU A 156 9.18 3.97 -9.09
CA GLU A 156 10.14 3.55 -8.05
C GLU A 156 11.41 4.42 -7.99
N ARG A 157 11.83 4.99 -9.13
CA ARG A 157 12.96 5.93 -9.16
C ARG A 157 12.54 7.28 -8.59
N ASN A 158 11.34 7.73 -8.94
CA ASN A 158 10.81 9.03 -8.55
C ASN A 158 10.52 9.10 -7.03
N VAL A 159 9.90 8.06 -6.44
CA VAL A 159 9.64 7.98 -4.98
C VAL A 159 10.92 8.11 -4.15
N ARG A 160 12.02 7.52 -4.60
CA ARG A 160 13.31 7.60 -3.91
C ARG A 160 13.96 9.00 -4.00
N SER A 161 13.51 9.83 -4.94
CA SER A 161 14.06 11.16 -5.20
C SER A 161 13.19 12.30 -4.68
N SER A 162 11.87 12.10 -4.58
CA SER A 162 10.86 13.10 -4.19
C SER A 162 10.71 13.28 -2.68
N THR A 163 11.61 12.69 -1.90
CA THR A 163 11.70 12.73 -0.44
C THR A 163 12.04 14.14 0.06
N THR A 164 11.12 15.08 -0.18
CA THR A 164 11.24 16.48 0.20
C THR A 164 10.81 16.59 1.64
N LYS A 165 11.66 17.23 2.47
CA LYS A 165 11.55 17.23 3.93
C LYS A 165 10.31 18.00 4.41
N SER A 166 9.17 17.34 4.50
CA SER A 166 8.09 17.80 5.39
C SER A 166 8.58 17.76 6.84
N GLU A 167 8.01 18.61 7.71
CA GLU A 167 8.34 18.61 9.14
C GLU A 167 8.02 17.25 9.79
N THR A 168 6.87 16.67 9.45
CA THR A 168 6.46 15.33 9.86
C THR A 168 7.44 14.26 9.37
N GLY A 169 7.84 14.31 8.10
CA GLY A 169 8.85 13.41 7.55
C GLY A 169 10.18 13.52 8.30
N SER A 170 10.61 14.74 8.63
CA SER A 170 11.83 14.97 9.42
C SER A 170 11.74 14.34 10.81
N ASN A 171 10.57 14.42 11.46
CA ASN A 171 10.31 13.77 12.74
C ASN A 171 10.37 12.24 12.64
N TYR A 172 9.79 11.64 11.59
CA TYR A 172 9.91 10.20 11.36
C TYR A 172 11.36 9.77 11.12
N ALA A 173 12.10 10.50 10.27
CA ALA A 173 13.50 10.20 10.02
C ALA A 173 14.33 10.24 11.31
N ASN A 174 14.05 11.19 12.21
CA ASN A 174 14.72 11.28 13.51
C ASN A 174 14.36 10.10 14.42
N PHE A 175 13.07 9.81 14.60
CA PHE A 175 12.61 8.67 15.38
C PHE A 175 13.21 7.36 14.90
N TYR A 176 13.12 7.09 13.59
CA TYR A 176 13.65 5.86 13.01
C TYR A 176 15.17 5.79 13.06
N SER A 177 15.88 6.92 12.99
CA SER A 177 17.34 6.94 13.21
C SER A 177 17.71 6.49 14.62
N GLN A 178 16.96 6.93 15.63
CA GLN A 178 17.16 6.50 17.02
C GLN A 178 16.86 5.01 17.20
N LEU A 179 15.76 4.52 16.62
CA LEU A 179 15.38 3.11 16.65
C LEU A 179 16.44 2.20 16.03
N VAL A 180 16.94 2.57 14.84
CA VAL A 180 18.00 1.83 14.13
C VAL A 180 19.30 1.81 14.93
N ASN A 181 19.67 2.94 15.54
CA ASN A 181 20.87 3.01 16.39
C ASN A 181 20.74 2.13 17.63
N PHE A 182 19.57 2.13 18.28
CA PHE A 182 19.29 1.25 19.40
C PHE A 182 19.42 -0.23 19.00
N TYR A 183 18.81 -0.64 17.88
CA TYR A 183 18.91 -2.01 17.37
C TYR A 183 20.33 -2.44 17.03
N SER A 184 21.12 -1.53 16.45
CA SER A 184 22.54 -1.78 16.14
C SER A 184 23.37 -2.07 17.39
N GLY A 185 23.00 -1.49 18.54
CA GLY A 185 23.64 -1.76 19.82
C GLY A 185 23.24 -3.10 20.44
N VAL A 186 22.04 -3.61 20.15
CA VAL A 186 21.51 -4.87 20.70
C VAL A 186 21.92 -6.08 19.85
N ASN A 187 21.98 -5.93 18.53
CA ASN A 187 22.33 -7.01 17.61
C ASN A 187 23.48 -6.57 16.68
N SER A 188 24.66 -7.15 16.86
CA SER A 188 25.85 -6.87 16.04
C SER A 188 25.72 -7.30 14.58
N ASP A 189 24.85 -8.28 14.29
CA ASP A 189 24.62 -8.80 12.94
C ASP A 189 23.54 -7.99 12.18
N PHE A 190 22.99 -6.96 12.83
CA PHE A 190 22.00 -6.09 12.22
C PHE A 190 22.63 -5.25 11.10
N LYS A 191 22.11 -5.46 9.87
CA LYS A 191 22.43 -4.58 8.74
C LYS A 191 21.70 -3.26 8.91
N LYS A 192 22.43 -2.24 9.35
CA LYS A 192 21.92 -0.89 9.56
C LYS A 192 21.20 -0.38 8.31
N VAL A 193 19.92 -0.08 8.45
CA VAL A 193 19.10 0.57 7.42
C VAL A 193 19.11 2.09 7.60
N LYS A 194 19.04 2.84 6.49
CA LYS A 194 18.92 4.29 6.53
C LYS A 194 17.47 4.67 6.82
N ALA A 195 17.25 5.44 7.88
CA ALA A 195 15.95 6.02 8.16
C ALA A 195 15.57 7.03 7.06
N GLN A 196 14.34 6.95 6.59
CA GLN A 196 13.76 7.84 5.60
C GLN A 196 12.64 8.66 6.24
N PRO A 197 12.31 9.85 5.72
CA PRO A 197 11.23 10.69 6.22
C PRO A 197 9.88 10.19 5.72
N GLN A 198 9.49 9.01 6.19
CA GLN A 198 8.24 8.31 5.85
C GLN A 198 7.69 7.71 7.15
N SER A 199 6.38 7.50 7.24
CA SER A 199 5.73 7.06 8.50
C SER A 199 6.01 5.60 8.89
N TRP A 200 6.70 4.82 8.06
CA TRP A 200 7.04 3.41 8.31
C TRP A 200 8.53 3.10 8.17
N LEU A 201 8.99 2.05 8.84
CA LEU A 201 10.32 1.49 8.65
C LEU A 201 10.26 -0.03 8.70
N GLN A 202 10.82 -0.69 7.68
CA GLN A 202 10.98 -2.13 7.67
C GLN A 202 12.46 -2.52 7.58
N PHE A 203 12.87 -3.49 8.39
CA PHE A 203 14.20 -4.09 8.28
C PHE A 203 14.20 -5.57 8.69
N GLY A 204 15.21 -6.32 8.22
CA GLY A 204 15.30 -7.75 8.46
C GLY A 204 15.52 -8.07 9.94
N ALA A 205 14.85 -9.11 10.44
CA ALA A 205 14.97 -9.59 11.82
C ALA A 205 16.22 -10.45 12.08
N GLY A 206 17.24 -10.37 11.21
CA GLY A 206 18.46 -11.20 11.27
C GLY A 206 18.30 -12.62 10.73
N LYS A 207 17.10 -13.04 10.33
CA LYS A 207 16.84 -14.31 9.64
C LYS A 207 16.23 -14.06 8.27
N SER A 208 16.68 -14.83 7.27
CA SER A 208 16.16 -14.72 5.90
C SER A 208 14.64 -14.92 5.88
N GLY A 209 13.93 -14.06 5.16
CA GLY A 209 12.48 -14.06 5.07
C GLY A 209 11.74 -13.45 6.26
N LEU A 210 12.41 -13.02 7.33
CA LEU A 210 11.77 -12.38 8.49
C LEU A 210 12.12 -10.90 8.58
N TYR A 211 11.11 -10.08 8.82
CA TYR A 211 11.21 -8.62 8.87
C TYR A 211 10.42 -8.05 10.05
N PHE A 212 10.98 -7.02 10.66
CA PHE A 212 10.24 -6.12 11.55
C PHE A 212 9.67 -4.98 10.73
N GLY A 213 8.38 -4.70 10.88
CA GLY A 213 7.72 -3.50 10.38
C GLY A 213 7.37 -2.59 11.56
N TRP A 214 7.67 -1.31 11.43
CA TRP A 214 7.30 -0.28 12.38
C TRP A 214 6.50 0.78 11.61
N GLY A 215 5.41 1.27 12.18
CA GLY A 215 4.55 2.25 11.53
C GLY A 215 3.88 3.21 12.51
N PHE A 216 3.89 4.49 12.18
CA PHE A 216 3.07 5.50 12.84
C PHE A 216 1.71 5.55 12.18
N ARG A 217 0.68 5.32 13.01
CA ARG A 217 -0.72 5.34 12.62
C ARG A 217 -1.38 6.68 12.82
N MET A 218 -2.37 6.99 11.97
CA MET A 218 -3.31 8.09 12.24
C MET A 218 -3.91 7.97 13.65
N GLY A 219 -3.99 9.11 14.34
CA GLY A 219 -4.48 9.22 15.72
C GLY A 219 -3.43 8.92 16.81
N ASN A 220 -2.16 9.25 16.57
CA ASN A 220 -1.03 9.02 17.52
C ASN A 220 -0.87 7.55 17.95
N ARG A 221 -1.21 6.61 17.08
CA ARG A 221 -1.01 5.18 17.34
C ARG A 221 0.32 4.73 16.76
N PHE A 222 0.95 3.75 17.40
CA PHE A 222 2.21 3.19 16.93
C PHE A 222 2.07 1.68 16.83
N ILE A 223 2.45 1.11 15.68
CA ILE A 223 2.35 -0.32 15.43
C ILE A 223 3.72 -0.91 15.18
N PHE A 224 3.89 -2.10 15.74
CA PHE A 224 4.98 -3.00 15.47
C PHE A 224 4.41 -4.29 14.88
N SER A 225 4.91 -4.70 13.73
CA SER A 225 4.51 -5.90 13.00
C SER A 225 5.71 -6.80 12.72
N PHE A 226 5.44 -8.11 12.63
CA PHE A 226 6.42 -9.11 12.25
C PHE A 226 5.98 -9.74 10.92
N LEU A 227 6.67 -9.40 9.83
CA LEU A 227 6.37 -9.90 8.50
C LEU A 227 7.28 -11.07 8.13
N CYS A 228 6.67 -12.12 7.56
CA CYS A 228 7.37 -13.27 7.00
C CYS A 228 7.14 -13.32 5.49
N PHE A 229 8.18 -13.04 4.69
CA PHE A 229 8.17 -13.23 3.24
C PHE A 229 8.92 -14.52 2.90
N PHE A 230 8.20 -15.51 2.36
CA PHE A 230 8.85 -16.69 1.79
C PHE A 230 9.53 -16.31 0.47
N ILE A 231 10.86 -16.22 0.49
CA ILE A 231 11.66 -16.20 -0.74
C ILE A 231 11.75 -17.66 -1.23
N PRO A 232 11.22 -18.01 -2.42
CA PRO A 232 11.44 -19.35 -2.96
C PRO A 232 12.93 -19.55 -3.19
N PHE A 233 13.52 -20.58 -2.58
CA PHE A 233 14.90 -20.97 -2.83
C PHE A 233 15.08 -21.27 -4.32
N PRO A 234 16.16 -20.77 -4.97
CA PRO A 234 16.49 -21.21 -6.32
C PRO A 234 16.78 -22.71 -6.28
N GLN A 235 16.01 -23.49 -7.04
CA GLN A 235 16.22 -24.92 -7.21
C GLN A 235 17.63 -25.14 -7.78
N PRO A 236 18.43 -26.10 -7.27
CA PRO A 236 19.70 -26.44 -7.89
C PRO A 236 19.42 -26.95 -9.31
N LYS A 237 20.15 -26.39 -10.31
CA LYS A 237 20.16 -26.92 -11.67
C LYS A 237 20.56 -28.39 -11.61
N GLN A 238 19.63 -29.28 -11.96
CA GLN A 238 19.96 -30.68 -12.21
C GLN A 238 20.83 -30.74 -13.47
N SER A 239 21.97 -31.41 -13.33
CA SER A 239 22.93 -31.78 -14.38
C SER A 239 22.33 -32.76 -15.38
#